data_AF-A0A329KGW5-F1
#
_entry.id   AF-A0A329KGW5-F1
#
_cell.length_a   1.000
_cell.length_b   1.000
_cell.length_c   1.000
_cell.angle_alpha   90.00
_cell.angle_beta   90.00
_cell.angle_gamma   90.00
#
_symmetry.space_group_name_H-M   'P 1'
#
loop_
_entity.id
_entity.type
_entity.pdbx_description
1 polymer ?
#
loop_
_entity_poly.entity_id
_entity_poly.type
_entity_poly.pdbx_seq_one_letter_code
_entity_poly.pdbx_strand_id
1 'polypeptide(L)'
;MAMVAALLGAGVVAAPPASAGPTVCDYPACTPGIMPHQVLGAPCDNTTYYAFGVADGYVSFASEPGRLMFCGSPRRYQPRWFRSPPMAGVKDENSDCTNYLNYVAQAPDGLFLICIAHDGISSWVRADT
;
A
#
# COMPACT_ATOMS: atom_id res chain seq x y z
N MET A 1 57.31 36.57 -6.77
CA MET A 1 56.69 35.26 -7.06
C MET A 1 55.35 35.17 -6.34
N ALA A 2 54.34 34.68 -7.04
CA ALA A 2 52.90 34.89 -6.83
C ALA A 2 52.29 34.23 -5.57
N MET A 3 51.25 34.88 -5.04
CA MET A 3 50.31 34.32 -4.05
C MET A 3 49.38 33.29 -4.71
N VAL A 4 49.06 32.20 -4.02
CA VAL A 4 47.87 31.40 -4.30
C VAL A 4 47.27 30.96 -2.97
N ALA A 5 46.13 31.55 -2.60
CA ALA A 5 45.29 31.12 -1.50
C ALA A 5 44.36 30.00 -2.00
N ALA A 6 44.43 28.82 -1.37
CA ALA A 6 43.54 27.71 -1.67
C ALA A 6 42.28 27.78 -0.81
N LEU A 7 41.15 28.19 -1.42
CA LEU A 7 39.81 28.08 -0.83
C LEU A 7 39.30 26.65 -1.09
N LEU A 8 39.21 25.83 -0.04
CA LEU A 8 38.56 24.53 -0.09
C LEU A 8 37.05 24.73 0.10
N GLY A 9 36.29 24.44 -0.96
CA GLY A 9 34.85 24.65 -1.05
C GLY A 9 34.03 23.76 -0.11
N ALA A 10 33.04 24.36 0.54
CA ALA A 10 31.98 23.65 1.24
C ALA A 10 31.00 23.04 0.22
N GLY A 11 31.01 21.71 0.08
CA GLY A 11 30.01 20.99 -0.70
C GLY A 11 28.67 21.04 0.01
N VAL A 12 27.71 21.79 -0.54
CA VAL A 12 26.31 21.73 -0.13
C VAL A 12 25.75 20.41 -0.66
N VAL A 13 25.49 19.46 0.24
CA VAL A 13 24.72 18.26 -0.08
C VAL A 13 23.26 18.72 -0.13
N ALA A 14 22.74 18.91 -1.34
CA ALA A 14 21.31 19.14 -1.53
C ALA A 14 20.54 17.91 -1.04
N ALA A 15 19.66 18.09 -0.05
CA ALA A 15 18.74 17.05 0.38
C ALA A 15 17.84 16.63 -0.79
N PRO A 16 17.53 15.34 -0.95
CA PRO A 16 16.62 14.89 -2.00
C PRO A 16 15.25 15.55 -1.83
N PRO A 17 14.57 15.94 -2.93
CA PRO A 17 13.25 16.52 -2.85
C PRO A 17 12.26 15.49 -2.28
N ALA A 18 11.66 15.79 -1.14
CA ALA A 18 10.50 15.07 -0.64
C ALA A 18 9.29 15.45 -1.49
N SER A 19 8.91 14.59 -2.43
CA SER A 19 7.67 14.72 -3.17
C SER A 19 6.52 14.34 -2.23
N ALA A 20 5.83 15.32 -1.66
CA ALA A 20 4.55 15.08 -1.02
C ALA A 20 3.61 14.53 -2.11
N GLY A 21 3.18 13.28 -1.95
CA GLY A 21 2.13 12.70 -2.79
C GLY A 21 0.84 13.54 -2.72
N PRO A 22 -0.16 13.23 -3.56
CA PRO A 22 -1.44 13.93 -3.51
C PRO A 22 -1.98 13.99 -2.07
N THR A 23 -2.52 15.15 -1.68
CA THR A 23 -3.06 15.37 -0.31
C THR A 23 -4.17 14.38 0.05
N VAL A 24 -4.82 13.83 -0.97
CA VAL A 24 -5.79 12.74 -0.85
C VAL A 24 -5.31 11.59 -1.74
N CYS A 25 -5.04 10.44 -1.15
CA CYS A 25 -4.69 9.24 -1.89
C CYS A 25 -5.90 8.32 -2.04
N ASP A 26 -6.53 8.36 -3.21
CA ASP A 26 -7.76 7.61 -3.51
C ASP A 26 -7.56 6.41 -4.45
N TYR A 27 -6.31 6.07 -4.77
CA TYR A 27 -5.99 5.03 -5.74
C TYR A 27 -4.73 4.22 -5.36
N PRO A 28 -4.56 3.01 -5.88
CA PRO A 28 -3.46 2.13 -5.46
C PRO A 28 -2.07 2.75 -5.68
N ALA A 29 -1.85 3.42 -6.81
CA ALA A 29 -0.52 3.92 -7.16
C ALA A 29 0.06 5.00 -6.22
N CYS A 30 -0.77 5.68 -5.42
CA CYS A 30 -0.30 6.61 -4.38
C CYS A 30 -0.19 5.96 -2.99
N THR A 31 -0.64 4.71 -2.84
CA THR A 31 -0.69 4.04 -1.53
C THR A 31 0.71 3.58 -1.14
N PRO A 32 1.23 4.01 0.01
CA PRO A 32 2.57 3.64 0.44
C PRO A 32 2.63 2.16 0.82
N GLY A 33 3.76 1.52 0.53
CA GLY A 33 4.03 0.16 1.00
C GLY A 33 3.37 -0.96 0.19
N ILE A 34 2.80 -0.67 -1.00
CA ILE A 34 2.39 -1.74 -1.92
C ILE A 34 3.65 -2.50 -2.36
N MET A 35 3.71 -3.78 -2.00
CA MET A 35 4.85 -4.65 -2.31
C MET A 35 4.88 -4.99 -3.81
N PRO A 36 5.97 -4.71 -4.53
CA PRO A 36 6.11 -5.11 -5.92
C PRO A 36 6.50 -6.59 -6.03
N HIS A 37 6.48 -7.17 -7.22
CA HIS A 37 6.94 -8.54 -7.51
C HIS A 37 6.28 -9.67 -6.71
N GLN A 38 4.99 -9.53 -6.37
CA GLN A 38 4.26 -10.57 -5.64
C GLN A 38 3.63 -11.61 -6.58
N VAL A 39 3.72 -12.89 -6.19
CA VAL A 39 3.17 -14.01 -6.96
C VAL A 39 1.88 -14.51 -6.31
N LEU A 40 0.82 -14.73 -7.11
CA LEU A 40 -0.45 -15.24 -6.59
C LEU A 40 -0.27 -16.63 -5.96
N GLY A 41 -0.75 -16.76 -4.73
CA GLY A 41 -0.55 -17.95 -3.93
C GLY A 41 0.87 -18.11 -3.38
N ALA A 42 1.82 -17.21 -3.58
CA ALA A 42 3.06 -17.29 -2.79
C ALA A 42 2.74 -17.04 -1.29
N PRO A 43 3.49 -17.64 -0.36
CA PRO A 43 3.36 -17.35 1.06
C PRO A 43 3.69 -15.88 1.35
N CYS A 44 3.09 -15.33 2.40
CA CYS A 44 3.34 -13.97 2.87
C CYS A 44 3.29 -13.91 4.42
N ASP A 45 3.90 -12.87 5.00
CA ASP A 45 4.19 -12.84 6.44
C ASP A 45 3.23 -11.96 7.25
N ASN A 46 2.62 -10.92 6.64
CA ASN A 46 1.80 -9.95 7.36
C ASN A 46 0.43 -9.76 6.69
N THR A 47 -0.63 -10.14 7.42
CA THR A 47 -2.03 -10.03 6.97
C THR A 47 -2.75 -8.79 7.51
N THR A 48 -2.10 -8.00 8.37
CA THR A 48 -2.73 -6.89 9.09
C THR A 48 -2.20 -5.54 8.62
N TYR A 49 -0.88 -5.38 8.49
CA TYR A 49 -0.25 -4.11 8.11
C TYR A 49 0.53 -4.25 6.81
N TYR A 50 0.43 -3.24 5.94
CA TYR A 50 1.04 -3.23 4.61
C TYR A 50 0.78 -4.53 3.84
N ALA A 51 -0.46 -5.01 3.94
CA ALA A 51 -0.87 -6.31 3.44
C ALA A 51 -1.16 -6.30 1.93
N PHE A 52 -0.78 -5.26 1.19
CA PHE A 52 -1.07 -5.12 -0.23
C PHE A 52 0.18 -5.27 -1.10
N GLY A 53 -0.02 -5.82 -2.29
CA GLY A 53 1.05 -5.99 -3.27
C GLY A 53 0.53 -5.98 -4.69
N VAL A 54 1.45 -5.94 -5.64
CA VAL A 54 1.17 -6.07 -7.06
C VAL A 54 2.02 -7.17 -7.66
N ALA A 55 1.44 -7.92 -8.59
CA ALA A 55 2.23 -8.79 -9.44
C ALA A 55 2.89 -7.94 -10.52
N ASP A 56 4.21 -7.93 -10.62
CA ASP A 56 4.92 -7.43 -11.80
C ASP A 56 5.71 -8.58 -12.42
N GLY A 57 6.09 -8.45 -13.69
CA GLY A 57 6.99 -9.37 -14.39
C GLY A 57 6.54 -10.83 -14.52
N TYR A 58 6.59 -11.61 -13.43
CA TYR A 58 6.33 -13.04 -13.40
C TYR A 58 4.88 -13.35 -13.01
N VAL A 59 4.03 -13.42 -14.03
CA VAL A 59 2.63 -13.79 -13.90
C VAL A 59 2.47 -15.31 -13.89
N SER A 60 1.90 -15.85 -12.81
CA SER A 60 1.35 -17.21 -12.86
C SER A 60 0.23 -17.28 -13.89
N PHE A 61 -0.16 -18.49 -14.34
CA PHE A 61 -1.29 -18.66 -15.27
C PHE A 61 -2.61 -18.04 -14.76
N ALA A 62 -2.69 -17.81 -13.44
CA ALA A 62 -3.84 -17.27 -12.76
C ALA A 62 -3.65 -15.81 -12.31
N SER A 63 -2.65 -15.06 -12.80
CA SER A 63 -2.35 -13.66 -12.40
C SER A 63 -2.21 -12.74 -13.61
N GLU A 64 -2.46 -11.45 -13.43
CA GLU A 64 -2.21 -10.40 -14.45
C GLU A 64 -1.21 -9.38 -13.90
N PRO A 65 -0.26 -8.87 -14.71
CA PRO A 65 0.68 -7.86 -14.24
C PRO A 65 -0.03 -6.56 -13.87
N GLY A 66 0.45 -5.88 -12.83
CA GLY A 66 -0.13 -4.65 -12.30
C GLY A 66 -1.42 -4.85 -11.50
N ARG A 67 -1.95 -6.08 -11.40
CA ARG A 67 -3.16 -6.33 -10.63
C ARG A 67 -2.87 -6.33 -9.13
N LEU A 68 -3.72 -5.65 -8.38
CA LEU A 68 -3.62 -5.54 -6.93
C LEU A 68 -3.94 -6.87 -6.26
N MET A 69 -3.17 -7.16 -5.22
CA MET A 69 -3.16 -8.38 -4.43
C MET A 69 -3.18 -8.00 -2.96
N PHE A 70 -3.70 -8.90 -2.13
CA PHE A 70 -3.60 -8.76 -0.67
C PHE A 70 -3.07 -10.05 -0.03
N CYS A 71 -2.33 -9.91 1.05
CA CYS A 71 -1.88 -11.00 1.90
C CYS A 71 -3.00 -11.34 2.88
N GLY A 72 -3.51 -12.56 2.79
CA GLY A 72 -4.60 -13.04 3.65
C GLY A 72 -4.34 -14.46 4.12
N SER A 73 -5.03 -14.87 5.18
CA SER A 73 -4.96 -16.23 5.72
C SER A 73 -6.38 -16.78 5.90
N PRO A 74 -6.87 -17.65 5.00
CA PRO A 74 -8.09 -18.40 5.24
C PRO A 74 -7.95 -19.19 6.56
N ARG A 75 -8.99 -19.19 7.40
CA ARG A 75 -8.96 -19.68 8.79
C ARG A 75 -8.04 -20.90 9.00
N ARG A 76 -6.86 -20.66 9.61
CA ARG A 76 -5.80 -21.62 9.99
C ARG A 76 -4.81 -22.10 8.93
N TYR A 77 -4.81 -21.55 7.72
CA TYR A 77 -3.78 -21.84 6.73
C TYR A 77 -2.61 -20.86 6.80
N GLN A 78 -1.47 -21.23 6.23
CA GLN A 78 -0.36 -20.29 6.04
C GLN A 78 -0.86 -19.11 5.17
N PRO A 79 -0.55 -17.85 5.52
CA PRO A 79 -0.97 -16.71 4.73
C PRO A 79 -0.38 -16.75 3.32
N ARG A 80 -1.16 -16.32 2.34
CA ARG A 80 -0.77 -16.30 0.93
C ARG A 80 -1.31 -15.04 0.24
N TRP A 81 -0.75 -14.73 -0.92
CA TRP A 81 -1.26 -13.66 -1.77
C TRP A 81 -2.54 -14.08 -2.51
N PHE A 82 -3.58 -13.26 -2.42
CA PHE A 82 -4.86 -13.40 -3.10
C PHE A 82 -5.14 -12.18 -3.97
N ARG A 83 -6.05 -12.33 -4.95
CA ARG A 83 -6.51 -11.20 -5.76
C ARG A 83 -7.32 -10.24 -4.87
N SER A 84 -6.96 -8.97 -4.87
CA SER A 84 -7.64 -7.95 -4.07
C SER A 84 -8.95 -7.49 -4.71
N PRO A 85 -9.97 -7.13 -3.91
CA PRO A 85 -10.99 -6.19 -4.34
C PRO A 85 -10.38 -4.85 -4.79
N PRO A 86 -11.15 -3.98 -5.46
CA PRO A 86 -10.70 -2.63 -5.81
C PRO A 86 -10.25 -1.84 -4.57
N MET A 87 -9.18 -1.06 -4.70
CA MET A 87 -8.62 -0.29 -3.59
C MET A 87 -8.89 1.21 -3.75
N ALA A 88 -9.31 1.84 -2.65
CA ALA A 88 -9.62 3.26 -2.53
C ALA A 88 -8.45 4.09 -1.95
N GLY A 89 -7.23 3.54 -1.97
CA GLY A 89 -6.03 4.21 -1.49
C GLY A 89 -5.88 4.20 0.04
N VAL A 90 -5.65 5.38 0.61
CA VAL A 90 -5.45 5.59 2.05
C VAL A 90 -6.71 6.17 2.70
N LYS A 91 -7.21 5.54 3.76
CA LYS A 91 -8.45 5.92 4.47
C LYS A 91 -8.32 5.77 5.98
N ASP A 92 -9.07 6.55 6.74
CA ASP A 92 -9.04 6.45 8.21
C ASP A 92 -10.00 5.36 8.71
N GLU A 93 -9.57 4.57 9.69
CA GLU A 93 -10.43 3.59 10.36
C GLU A 93 -11.67 4.29 10.97
N ASN A 94 -12.83 3.66 10.85
CA ASN A 94 -14.15 4.15 11.27
C ASN A 94 -14.70 5.37 10.50
N SER A 95 -14.00 5.88 9.49
CA SER A 95 -14.54 6.94 8.63
C SER A 95 -15.61 6.40 7.66
N ASP A 96 -16.53 7.27 7.21
CA ASP A 96 -17.58 6.89 6.26
C ASP A 96 -16.98 6.39 4.93
N CYS A 97 -17.56 5.30 4.41
CA CYS A 97 -17.10 4.67 3.19
C CYS A 97 -18.25 4.40 2.21
N THR A 98 -19.38 5.09 2.33
CA THR A 98 -20.61 4.79 1.57
C THR A 98 -20.39 4.69 0.05
N ASN A 99 -19.45 5.48 -0.50
CA ASN A 99 -19.10 5.48 -1.93
C ASN A 99 -18.16 4.33 -2.37
N TYR A 100 -17.70 3.52 -1.43
CA TYR A 100 -16.63 2.53 -1.59
C TYR A 100 -17.03 1.15 -1.08
N LEU A 101 -18.33 0.83 -1.07
CA LEU A 101 -18.81 -0.45 -0.53
C LEU A 101 -18.11 -1.65 -1.21
N ASN A 102 -17.57 -2.56 -0.40
CA ASN A 102 -16.75 -3.71 -0.81
C ASN A 102 -15.37 -3.37 -1.41
N TYR A 103 -14.93 -2.11 -1.34
CA TYR A 103 -13.55 -1.75 -1.63
C TYR A 103 -12.68 -2.00 -0.40
N VAL A 104 -11.39 -2.07 -0.65
CA VAL A 104 -10.35 -2.12 0.38
C VAL A 104 -9.59 -0.80 0.43
N ALA A 105 -8.97 -0.52 1.56
CA ALA A 105 -8.07 0.62 1.73
C ALA A 105 -6.96 0.25 2.71
N GLN A 106 -5.96 1.12 2.79
CA GLN A 106 -4.94 1.06 3.82
C GLN A 106 -5.10 2.25 4.75
N ALA A 107 -4.94 2.07 6.06
CA ALA A 107 -4.84 3.19 6.97
C ALA A 107 -3.49 3.92 6.82
N PRO A 108 -3.35 5.16 7.33
CA PRO A 108 -2.08 5.89 7.30
C PRO A 108 -0.92 5.14 7.97
N ASP A 109 -1.22 4.27 8.94
CA ASP A 109 -0.28 3.41 9.66
C ASP A 109 -0.04 2.05 8.97
N GLY A 110 -0.69 1.80 7.84
CA GLY A 110 -0.56 0.56 7.08
C GLY A 110 -1.67 -0.47 7.34
N LEU A 111 -2.62 -0.22 8.25
CA LEU A 111 -3.65 -1.20 8.61
C LEU A 111 -4.54 -1.56 7.41
N PHE A 112 -4.84 -2.85 7.25
CA PHE A 112 -5.75 -3.32 6.20
C PHE A 112 -7.21 -3.02 6.58
N LEU A 113 -7.82 -2.13 5.81
CA LEU A 113 -9.23 -1.76 5.92
C LEU A 113 -10.09 -2.36 4.80
N ILE A 114 -11.33 -2.68 5.14
CA ILE A 114 -12.40 -3.03 4.22
C ILE A 114 -13.62 -2.15 4.50
N CYS A 115 -14.27 -1.67 3.45
CA CYS A 115 -15.51 -0.95 3.58
C CYS A 115 -16.69 -1.92 3.59
N ILE A 116 -17.41 -1.97 4.70
CA ILE A 116 -18.61 -2.80 4.85
C ILE A 116 -19.75 -1.99 5.49
N ALA A 117 -20.98 -2.40 5.17
CA ALA A 117 -22.15 -1.92 5.87
C ALA A 117 -22.38 -2.73 7.16
N HIS A 118 -22.51 -2.06 8.30
CA HIS A 118 -22.84 -2.65 9.60
C HIS A 118 -23.58 -1.62 10.45
N ASP A 119 -24.46 -2.07 11.35
CA ASP A 119 -25.20 -1.20 12.28
C ASP A 119 -25.93 0.00 11.62
N GLY A 120 -26.35 -0.15 10.36
CA GLY A 120 -27.03 0.88 9.59
C GLY A 120 -26.12 1.97 8.99
N ILE A 121 -24.80 1.85 9.16
CA ILE A 121 -23.78 2.74 8.56
C ILE A 121 -22.86 1.96 7.63
N SER A 122 -22.08 2.65 6.81
CA SER A 122 -20.96 2.07 6.04
C SER A 122 -19.68 2.78 6.42
N SER A 123 -18.76 2.07 7.07
CA SER A 123 -17.48 2.63 7.48
C SER A 123 -16.32 1.68 7.22
N TRP A 124 -15.13 2.26 7.18
CA TRP A 124 -13.88 1.51 7.05
C TRP A 124 -13.59 0.77 8.34
N VAL A 125 -13.59 -0.56 8.28
CA VAL A 125 -13.27 -1.41 9.41
C VAL A 125 -12.04 -2.24 9.12
N ARG A 126 -11.45 -2.76 10.17
CA ARG A 126 -10.35 -3.71 10.10
C ARG A 126 -10.76 -5.00 9.37
N ALA A 127 -9.94 -5.42 8.42
CA ALA A 127 -10.15 -6.66 7.68
C ALA A 127 -9.53 -7.90 8.35
N ASP A 128 -8.77 -7.70 9.44
CA ASP A 128 -8.08 -8.77 10.17
C ASP A 128 -8.87 -9.35 11.37
N THR A 129 -10.07 -8.82 11.63
CA THR A 129 -10.96 -9.23 12.73
C THR A 129 -12.08 -10.18 12.32
#